data_AF-A0A2R3Z8I5-F1
#
_entry.id   AF-A0A2R3Z8I5-F1
#
_cell.length_a   1.000
_cell.length_b   1.000
_cell.length_c   1.000
_cell.angle_alpha   90.00
_cell.angle_beta   90.00
_cell.angle_gamma   90.00
#
_symmetry.space_group_name_H-M   'P 1'
#
loop_
_entity.id
_entity.type
_entity.pdbx_description
1 polymer ?
#
loop_
_entity_poly.entity_id
_entity_poly.type
_entity_poly.pdbx_seq_one_letter_code
_entity_poly.pdbx_strand_id
1 'polypeptide(L)'
;MKKNDPSSMAHPGNDDKSSKKVQYTCSMHPEVLSDEPGKCPKCGMTLVKKEEAKNEMSGHKMEGMGSRGVTRPMMHMESREHKDMGGMKMSTEDRMKMLVNHHKQTLWVFWAVVLLGFWMIISPLTFDYGKNVVEPSGGRDVWLTLADRIAAMRWSDIISGILLVYFGWRSLKPNRPYSVWICCFIGVWISLAPFVFWAPTAIAYYNGTMVGALIIALTILIPGMPNMITFMKMGGDVPMGWSYNPSSWPQRSIMIGLAFLGWLASRYLGAFQLGYIDYAWDPFFDNGTMTVLNSDMSHSFPISDAALGTFAYTLEFLMGFMGGTSRWRTMPWMVTLFGILVIPLGFVSIFLIISQPLSVGAWCAICLFSAIVMLPMIPLQIDEVIAMWQHMVQRKQKGDSLWRVFWKGGEALSTETDVRSPEIAELNDNPWKVFKSSIWGMSFPWRLTVSTFLGIWLMVFPTVFGIGIETPFADLNHLGGALVIVFAVMAMAEVIRSLRYLNVLLGLVLAVMPWFIESVSLAFMLSTSITGILVIILSYSKGEIKETYGLWDKYVV
;
A
#
# COMPACT_ATOMS: atom_id res chain seq x y z
N MET A 1 34.19 80.14 11.68
CA MET A 1 34.06 81.57 11.30
C MET A 1 33.87 81.63 9.78
N LYS A 2 32.65 81.95 9.29
CA LYS A 2 32.30 82.49 7.94
C LYS A 2 32.62 81.59 6.70
N LYS A 3 31.88 81.55 5.57
CA LYS A 3 30.89 82.45 4.90
C LYS A 3 30.15 81.70 3.74
N ASN A 4 28.94 82.17 3.40
CA ASN A 4 28.22 82.34 2.10
C ASN A 4 27.94 81.17 1.13
N ASP A 5 26.89 81.07 0.27
CA ASP A 5 25.58 81.71 -0.12
C ASP A 5 25.33 81.24 -1.61
N PRO A 6 24.21 81.43 -2.38
CA PRO A 6 22.80 81.79 -2.10
C PRO A 6 21.67 81.02 -2.91
N SER A 7 20.40 81.26 -2.52
CA SER A 7 19.12 81.44 -3.31
C SER A 7 18.32 80.31 -4.04
N SER A 8 17.04 80.13 -3.65
CA SER A 8 15.77 80.36 -4.42
C SER A 8 14.57 79.44 -4.04
N MET A 9 13.34 79.92 -4.32
CA MET A 9 12.03 79.63 -3.67
C MET A 9 11.24 78.40 -4.18
N ALA A 10 10.37 77.79 -3.33
CA ALA A 10 8.88 77.77 -3.48
C ALA A 10 8.14 76.63 -2.71
N HIS A 11 7.15 77.05 -1.91
CA HIS A 11 5.89 76.41 -1.41
C HIS A 11 5.86 75.22 -0.41
N PRO A 12 4.82 75.16 0.46
CA PRO A 12 4.97 74.78 1.87
C PRO A 12 4.33 73.43 2.24
N GLY A 13 4.96 72.71 3.17
CA GLY A 13 4.44 71.49 3.79
C GLY A 13 4.84 71.46 5.27
N ASN A 14 3.85 71.31 6.13
CA ASN A 14 3.92 71.45 7.59
C ASN A 14 4.52 70.17 8.22
N ASP A 15 5.73 70.26 8.77
CA ASP A 15 6.42 69.15 9.45
C ASP A 15 6.18 69.21 10.97
N ASP A 16 5.29 68.35 11.46
CA ASP A 16 5.06 68.10 12.88
C ASP A 16 5.77 66.78 13.29
N LYS A 17 6.92 66.87 13.97
CA LYS A 17 7.64 65.71 14.53
C LYS A 17 7.09 65.38 15.91
N SER A 18 6.16 64.43 15.98
CA SER A 18 5.67 63.82 17.22
C SER A 18 6.69 62.79 17.78
N SER A 19 7.20 63.04 18.99
CA SER A 19 7.97 62.08 19.78
C SER A 19 7.04 61.02 20.38
N LYS A 20 7.22 59.74 20.02
CA LYS A 20 6.45 58.62 20.59
C LYS A 20 6.71 58.47 22.10
N LYS A 21 5.69 58.69 22.93
CA LYS A 21 5.71 58.36 24.38
C LYS A 21 5.41 56.87 24.58
N VAL A 22 6.23 56.19 25.37
CA VAL A 22 6.06 54.76 25.73
C VAL A 22 5.11 54.66 26.92
N GLN A 23 4.00 53.94 26.80
CA GLN A 23 3.05 53.71 27.89
C GLN A 23 3.21 52.32 28.53
N TYR A 24 2.87 52.21 29.81
CA TYR A 24 2.90 51.00 30.64
C TYR A 24 1.49 50.69 31.16
N THR A 25 1.12 49.42 31.24
CA THR A 25 -0.20 48.94 31.68
C THR A 25 -0.10 47.77 32.64
N CYS A 26 -1.12 47.56 33.49
CA CYS A 26 -1.19 46.36 34.35
C CYS A 26 -1.81 45.20 33.57
N SER A 27 -1.19 44.02 33.61
CA SER A 27 -1.70 42.79 32.97
C SER A 27 -3.08 42.35 33.47
N MET A 28 -3.40 42.66 34.73
CA MET A 28 -4.69 42.32 35.36
C MET A 28 -5.72 43.46 35.29
N HIS A 29 -5.27 44.70 35.07
CA HIS A 29 -6.13 45.88 34.98
C HIS A 29 -5.71 46.74 33.78
N PRO A 30 -6.10 46.37 32.54
CA PRO A 30 -5.63 47.02 31.31
C PRO A 30 -6.04 48.49 31.16
N GLU A 31 -6.97 48.95 31.99
CA GLU A 31 -7.43 50.34 32.09
C GLU A 31 -6.42 51.26 32.81
N VAL A 32 -5.49 50.68 33.57
CA VAL A 32 -4.48 51.44 34.32
C VAL A 32 -3.29 51.71 33.41
N LEU A 33 -3.19 52.92 32.87
CA LEU A 33 -2.11 53.38 32.01
C LEU A 33 -1.18 54.35 32.77
N SER A 34 0.12 54.18 32.60
CA SER A 34 1.16 55.03 33.18
C SER A 34 2.21 55.35 32.13
N ASP A 35 2.73 56.57 32.12
CA ASP A 35 3.83 56.98 31.24
C ASP A 35 5.21 56.54 31.80
N GLU A 36 5.25 56.03 33.04
CA GLU A 36 6.47 55.56 33.73
C GLU A 36 6.31 54.13 34.30
N PRO A 37 7.41 53.36 34.41
CA PRO A 37 7.39 52.03 35.04
C PRO A 37 7.12 52.14 36.55
N GLY A 38 6.24 51.28 37.07
CA GLY A 38 5.85 51.31 38.48
C GLY A 38 5.01 50.11 38.89
N LYS A 39 4.37 50.16 40.06
CA LYS A 39 3.41 49.15 40.53
C LYS A 39 1.98 49.63 40.37
N CYS A 40 1.08 48.73 40.00
CA CYS A 40 -0.33 49.02 39.81
C CYS A 40 -0.98 49.42 41.15
N PRO A 41 -1.65 50.58 41.24
CA PRO A 41 -2.29 51.03 42.47
C PRO A 41 -3.52 50.21 42.87
N LYS A 42 -4.08 49.40 41.95
CA LYS A 42 -5.24 48.52 42.24
C LYS A 42 -4.85 47.15 42.80
N CYS A 43 -3.72 46.58 42.38
CA CYS A 43 -3.34 45.21 42.78
C CYS A 43 -1.87 45.01 43.17
N GLY A 44 -1.04 46.05 43.12
CA GLY A 44 0.36 46.02 43.55
C GLY A 44 1.34 45.31 42.60
N MET A 45 0.88 44.75 41.48
CA MET A 45 1.75 44.11 40.48
C MET A 45 2.48 45.12 39.60
N THR A 46 3.68 44.78 39.12
CA THR A 46 4.51 45.66 38.28
C THR A 46 3.86 45.91 36.91
N LEU A 47 3.83 47.18 36.48
CA LEU A 47 3.30 47.62 35.19
C LEU A 47 4.25 47.23 34.07
N VAL A 48 3.70 46.69 32.98
CA VAL A 48 4.42 46.19 31.79
C VAL A 48 4.19 47.12 30.60
N LYS A 49 5.21 47.31 29.75
CA LYS A 49 5.13 48.20 28.59
C LYS A 49 4.01 47.75 27.64
N LYS A 50 3.14 48.69 27.27
CA LYS A 50 2.06 48.50 26.32
C LYS A 50 2.65 48.67 24.91
N GLU A 51 2.90 47.57 24.22
CA GLU A 51 3.30 47.62 22.82
C GLU A 51 2.14 48.13 21.95
N GLU A 52 2.44 49.04 21.01
CA GLU A 52 1.46 49.63 20.10
C GLU A 52 0.77 48.53 19.28
N ALA A 53 -0.46 48.18 19.63
CA ALA A 53 -1.32 47.31 18.84
C ALA A 53 -1.62 47.97 17.48
N LYS A 54 -0.97 47.51 16.41
CA LYS A 54 -1.46 47.75 15.05
C LYS A 54 -2.72 46.93 14.87
N ASN A 55 -3.85 47.64 14.77
CA ASN A 55 -5.16 47.09 14.41
C ASN A 55 -5.07 46.24 13.13
N GLU A 56 -5.39 44.96 13.28
CA GLU A 56 -5.75 44.08 12.18
C GLU A 56 -7.18 44.40 11.70
N MET A 57 -7.31 44.82 10.44
CA MET A 57 -8.44 44.43 9.61
C MET A 57 -8.05 44.57 8.14
N SER A 58 -8.25 43.48 7.39
CA SER A 58 -7.95 43.24 5.97
C SER A 58 -6.53 42.76 5.62
N GLY A 59 -6.48 41.54 5.07
CA GLY A 59 -5.55 41.22 3.98
C GLY A 59 -4.17 40.65 4.33
N HIS A 60 -4.04 39.68 5.23
CA HIS A 60 -2.85 38.83 5.19
C HIS A 60 -2.98 37.74 4.11
N LYS A 61 -2.54 38.09 2.90
CA LYS A 61 -1.93 37.14 1.97
C LYS A 61 -0.71 36.54 2.69
N MET A 62 -0.76 35.26 3.02
CA MET A 62 0.46 34.47 3.14
C MET A 62 0.94 34.18 1.71
N GLU A 63 1.75 35.08 1.16
CA GLU A 63 2.70 34.74 0.10
C GLU A 63 3.98 34.26 0.81
N GLY A 64 4.45 33.06 0.46
CA GLY A 64 5.83 32.67 0.79
C GLY A 64 6.05 31.33 1.48
N MET A 65 5.32 30.27 1.14
CA MET A 65 5.89 28.92 1.16
C MET A 65 5.35 28.16 -0.04
N GLY A 66 6.26 27.74 -0.93
CA GLY A 66 5.93 27.19 -2.23
C GLY A 66 4.91 26.07 -2.15
N SER A 67 3.86 26.19 -2.95
CA SER A 67 2.86 25.17 -3.25
C SER A 67 3.46 23.99 -4.04
N ARG A 68 4.55 23.40 -3.53
CA ARG A 68 5.31 22.33 -4.15
C ARG A 68 5.79 21.37 -3.05
N GLY A 69 5.07 20.27 -2.91
CA GLY A 69 5.44 19.17 -2.01
C GLY A 69 4.54 17.96 -2.27
N VAL A 70 5.17 16.81 -2.51
CA VAL A 70 4.52 15.50 -2.75
C VAL A 70 4.00 14.87 -1.45
N THR A 71 4.39 15.42 -0.30
CA THR A 71 3.90 15.00 1.01
C THR A 71 2.77 15.91 1.46
N ARG A 72 1.54 15.40 1.38
CA ARG A 72 0.51 15.85 2.30
C ARG A 72 0.51 14.93 3.52
N PRO A 73 0.86 15.44 4.71
CA PRO A 73 0.22 14.93 5.89
C PRO A 73 -1.24 15.37 5.78
N MET A 74 -2.13 14.43 5.45
CA MET A 74 -3.50 14.52 5.96
C MET A 74 -3.56 14.18 7.46
N MET A 75 -2.40 14.04 8.12
CA MET A 75 -2.29 13.99 9.57
C MET A 75 -2.41 15.40 10.13
N HIS A 76 -3.45 15.59 10.94
CA HIS A 76 -3.80 16.81 11.67
C HIS A 76 -4.15 18.02 10.81
N MET A 77 -5.46 18.20 10.55
CA MET A 77 -5.99 19.54 10.76
C MET A 77 -5.66 19.89 12.21
N GLU A 78 -4.69 20.79 12.40
CA GLU A 78 -4.46 21.42 13.70
C GLU A 78 -5.82 21.82 14.27
N SER A 79 -6.03 21.34 15.50
CA SER A 79 -7.11 21.73 16.38
C SER A 79 -7.13 23.25 16.50
N ARG A 80 -7.86 23.91 15.61
CA ARG A 80 -8.39 25.24 15.91
C ARG A 80 -9.29 25.03 17.11
N GLU A 81 -8.78 25.48 18.25
CA GLU A 81 -9.46 25.76 19.51
C GLU A 81 -10.73 24.94 19.76
N HIS A 82 -10.65 24.00 20.71
CA HIS A 82 -11.80 23.40 21.36
C HIS A 82 -12.69 24.49 21.99
N LYS A 83 -13.52 25.13 21.18
CA LYS A 83 -14.82 25.65 21.57
C LYS A 83 -15.84 24.74 20.91
N ASP A 84 -16.32 23.78 21.71
CA ASP A 84 -17.68 23.25 21.68
C ASP A 84 -18.41 23.30 20.32
N MET A 85 -17.89 22.57 19.32
CA MET A 85 -18.57 22.35 18.05
C MET A 85 -19.06 20.91 17.98
N GLY A 86 -20.04 20.60 18.81
CA GLY A 86 -20.85 19.39 18.66
C GLY A 86 -21.40 19.28 17.23
N GLY A 87 -21.06 18.20 16.54
CA GLY A 87 -21.86 17.64 15.45
C GLY A 87 -22.18 18.50 14.22
N MET A 88 -21.48 19.61 13.93
CA MET A 88 -21.75 20.35 12.69
C MET A 88 -21.27 19.56 11.47
N LYS A 89 -22.22 18.94 10.76
CA LYS A 89 -21.99 18.37 9.42
C LYS A 89 -21.52 19.51 8.50
N MET A 90 -20.29 19.40 8.00
CA MET A 90 -19.72 20.34 7.03
C MET A 90 -20.71 20.58 5.88
N SER A 91 -21.01 21.85 5.60
CA SER A 91 -21.98 22.23 4.58
C SER A 91 -21.50 21.81 3.19
N THR A 92 -22.44 21.64 2.25
CA THR A 92 -22.10 21.31 0.85
C THR A 92 -21.20 22.39 0.22
N GLU A 93 -21.41 23.66 0.60
CA GLU A 93 -20.60 24.78 0.09
C GLU A 93 -19.16 24.71 0.61
N ASP A 94 -18.96 24.40 1.89
CA ASP A 94 -17.63 24.25 2.48
C ASP A 94 -16.85 23.09 1.85
N ARG A 95 -17.54 21.98 1.56
CA ARG A 95 -16.96 20.84 0.82
C ARG A 95 -16.52 21.23 -0.59
N MET A 96 -17.33 22.03 -1.29
CA MET A 96 -16.98 22.52 -2.63
C MET A 96 -15.81 23.49 -2.60
N LYS A 97 -15.74 24.40 -1.61
CA LYS A 97 -14.58 25.28 -1.40
C LYS A 97 -13.32 24.47 -1.13
N MET A 98 -13.40 23.45 -0.26
CA MET A 98 -12.28 22.56 0.05
C MET A 98 -11.81 21.78 -1.20
N LEU A 99 -12.75 21.29 -2.01
CA LEU A 99 -12.44 20.61 -3.27
C LEU A 99 -11.70 21.53 -4.25
N VAL A 100 -12.14 22.77 -4.40
CA VAL A 100 -11.47 23.75 -5.29
C VAL A 100 -10.08 24.10 -4.76
N ASN A 101 -9.92 24.30 -3.46
CA ASN A 101 -8.61 24.60 -2.86
C ASN A 101 -7.64 23.42 -2.99
N HIS A 102 -8.13 22.20 -2.74
CA HIS A 102 -7.38 20.99 -2.97
C HIS A 102 -6.94 20.87 -4.43
N HIS A 103 -7.87 21.08 -5.38
CA HIS A 103 -7.58 21.04 -6.81
C HIS A 103 -6.48 22.00 -7.24
N LYS A 104 -6.46 23.22 -6.68
CA LYS A 104 -5.40 24.21 -6.94
C LYS A 104 -4.02 23.70 -6.49
N GLN A 105 -3.94 23.00 -5.36
CA GLN A 105 -2.67 22.47 -4.85
C GLN A 105 -2.15 21.29 -5.69
N THR A 106 -3.04 20.52 -6.31
CA THR A 106 -2.69 19.35 -7.12
C THR A 106 -2.76 19.62 -8.63
N LEU A 107 -2.86 20.88 -9.07
CA LEU A 107 -3.06 21.20 -10.49
C LEU A 107 -1.89 20.72 -11.37
N TRP A 108 -0.66 20.79 -10.84
CA TRP A 108 0.55 20.33 -11.54
C TRP A 108 0.49 18.84 -11.92
N VAL A 109 -0.24 18.05 -11.14
CA VAL A 109 -0.39 16.61 -11.33
C VAL A 109 -1.10 16.31 -12.65
N PHE A 110 -2.19 17.03 -12.94
CA PHE A 110 -2.95 16.85 -14.18
C PHE A 110 -2.17 17.36 -15.40
N TRP A 111 -1.35 18.40 -15.23
CA TRP A 111 -0.38 18.80 -16.25
C TRP A 111 0.65 17.70 -16.52
N ALA A 112 1.19 17.07 -15.47
CA ALA A 112 2.11 15.94 -15.62
C ALA A 112 1.47 14.77 -16.38
N VAL A 113 0.19 14.45 -16.12
CA VAL A 113 -0.55 13.43 -16.87
C VAL A 113 -0.66 13.79 -18.37
N VAL A 114 -0.92 15.06 -18.70
CA VAL A 114 -0.95 15.51 -20.11
C VAL A 114 0.42 15.36 -20.78
N LEU A 115 1.49 15.74 -20.08
CA LEU A 115 2.87 15.59 -20.59
C LEU A 115 3.25 14.12 -20.78
N LEU A 116 2.87 13.25 -19.85
CA LEU A 116 3.02 11.80 -20.01
C LEU A 116 2.19 11.26 -21.19
N GLY A 117 1.02 11.84 -21.46
CA GLY A 117 0.24 11.54 -22.65
C GLY A 117 1.01 11.83 -23.94
N PHE A 118 1.62 13.01 -24.05
CA PHE A 118 2.49 13.34 -25.19
C PHE A 118 3.72 12.43 -25.27
N TRP A 119 4.32 12.10 -24.12
CA TRP A 119 5.41 11.12 -24.05
C TRP A 119 5.00 9.76 -24.61
N MET A 120 3.83 9.24 -24.23
CA MET A 120 3.33 7.95 -24.74
C MET A 120 3.05 7.97 -26.24
N ILE A 121 2.63 9.10 -26.81
CA ILE A 121 2.47 9.26 -28.27
C ILE A 121 3.82 9.17 -28.99
N ILE A 122 4.86 9.81 -28.44
CA ILE A 122 6.15 9.95 -29.12
C ILE A 122 7.09 8.76 -28.86
N SER A 123 6.99 8.11 -27.70
CA SER A 123 7.83 6.98 -27.28
C SER A 123 7.99 5.87 -28.33
N PRO A 124 6.91 5.30 -28.90
CA PRO A 124 7.05 4.25 -29.91
C PRO A 124 7.63 4.76 -31.24
N LEU A 125 7.55 6.07 -31.51
CA LEU A 125 8.15 6.70 -32.70
C LEU A 125 9.64 6.98 -32.50
N THR A 126 10.09 7.21 -31.26
CA THR A 126 11.48 7.49 -30.93
C THR A 126 12.30 6.23 -30.68
N PHE A 127 11.72 5.25 -29.99
CA PHE A 127 12.43 4.02 -29.63
C PHE A 127 12.29 2.90 -30.65
N ASP A 128 11.34 3.00 -31.59
CA ASP A 128 11.03 2.00 -32.62
C ASP A 128 10.97 0.57 -32.07
N TYR A 129 9.77 0.16 -31.64
CA TYR A 129 9.55 -1.18 -31.06
C TYR A 129 9.79 -2.34 -32.03
N GLY A 130 10.12 -2.08 -33.30
CA GLY A 130 10.57 -3.09 -34.25
C GLY A 130 12.07 -3.38 -34.23
N LYS A 131 12.87 -2.66 -33.43
CA LYS A 131 14.31 -2.90 -33.28
C LYS A 131 14.63 -3.69 -32.02
N ASN A 132 15.67 -4.52 -32.07
CA ASN A 132 16.12 -5.37 -30.95
C ASN A 132 14.97 -6.20 -30.36
N VAL A 133 14.15 -6.77 -31.24
CA VAL A 133 13.02 -7.59 -30.83
C VAL A 133 13.50 -8.94 -30.32
N VAL A 134 12.84 -9.42 -29.28
CA VAL A 134 13.13 -10.72 -28.67
C VAL A 134 11.94 -11.64 -28.84
N GLU A 135 12.21 -12.94 -28.87
CA GLU A 135 11.19 -13.96 -28.71
C GLU A 135 11.10 -14.37 -27.23
N PRO A 136 9.91 -14.76 -26.75
CA PRO A 136 9.75 -15.27 -25.40
C PRO A 136 10.64 -16.48 -25.11
N SER A 137 10.99 -16.67 -23.83
CA SER A 137 11.82 -17.80 -23.44
C SER A 137 11.13 -19.14 -23.68
N GLY A 138 11.93 -20.20 -23.78
CA GLY A 138 11.43 -21.58 -23.86
C GLY A 138 10.74 -21.93 -25.19
N GLY A 139 10.81 -21.06 -26.19
CA GLY A 139 10.20 -21.31 -27.51
C GLY A 139 8.67 -21.40 -27.46
N ARG A 140 8.04 -20.78 -26.45
CA ARG A 140 6.59 -20.85 -26.26
C ARG A 140 5.81 -20.14 -27.37
N ASP A 141 4.70 -20.74 -27.75
CA ASP A 141 3.78 -20.13 -28.70
C ASP A 141 3.02 -18.97 -28.05
N VAL A 142 2.97 -17.84 -28.76
CA VAL A 142 2.21 -16.65 -28.36
C VAL A 142 1.01 -16.47 -29.27
N TRP A 143 -0.10 -15.99 -28.70
CA TRP A 143 -1.36 -15.75 -29.43
C TRP A 143 -1.30 -14.66 -30.52
N LEU A 144 -0.18 -13.96 -30.65
CA LEU A 144 0.04 -12.83 -31.56
C LEU A 144 1.38 -13.04 -32.25
N THR A 145 1.39 -12.81 -33.56
CA THR A 145 2.63 -12.85 -34.35
C THR A 145 3.55 -11.69 -33.95
N LEU A 146 4.85 -11.80 -34.21
CA LEU A 146 5.80 -10.71 -33.92
C LEU A 146 5.37 -9.36 -34.52
N ALA A 147 4.89 -9.36 -35.77
CA ALA A 147 4.40 -8.16 -36.44
C ALA A 147 3.19 -7.56 -35.70
N ASP A 148 2.25 -8.40 -35.26
CA ASP A 148 1.07 -7.97 -34.51
C ASP A 148 1.43 -7.47 -33.10
N ARG A 149 2.40 -8.10 -32.41
CA ARG A 149 2.90 -7.64 -31.11
C ARG A 149 3.50 -6.23 -31.20
N ILE A 150 4.34 -5.98 -32.20
CA ILE A 150 4.95 -4.67 -32.46
C ILE A 150 3.86 -3.63 -32.75
N ALA A 151 2.93 -3.96 -33.65
CA ALA A 151 1.84 -3.06 -34.01
C ALA A 151 0.92 -2.77 -32.82
N ALA A 152 0.52 -3.80 -32.06
CA ALA A 152 -0.35 -3.70 -30.89
C ALA A 152 0.28 -2.82 -29.80
N MET A 153 1.55 -3.04 -29.46
CA MET A 153 2.26 -2.20 -28.49
C MET A 153 2.35 -0.75 -28.95
N ARG A 154 2.73 -0.51 -30.22
CA ARG A 154 2.83 0.83 -30.78
C ARG A 154 1.49 1.58 -30.74
N TRP A 155 0.41 0.94 -31.19
CA TRP A 155 -0.91 1.57 -31.22
C TRP A 155 -1.52 1.72 -29.82
N SER A 156 -1.30 0.76 -28.93
CA SER A 156 -1.72 0.84 -27.53
C SER A 156 -1.15 2.09 -26.86
N ASP A 157 0.15 2.33 -27.02
CA ASP A 157 0.83 3.49 -26.42
C ASP A 157 0.33 4.82 -27.02
N ILE A 158 0.20 4.90 -28.36
CA ILE A 158 -0.28 6.10 -29.05
C ILE A 158 -1.73 6.43 -28.65
N ILE A 159 -2.64 5.45 -28.71
CA ILE A 159 -4.05 5.66 -28.37
C ILE A 159 -4.16 6.05 -26.90
N SER A 160 -3.48 5.34 -26.01
CA SER A 160 -3.46 5.65 -24.59
C SER A 160 -2.93 7.06 -24.33
N GLY A 161 -1.86 7.47 -25.03
CA GLY A 161 -1.31 8.81 -24.97
C GLY A 161 -2.29 9.90 -25.41
N ILE A 162 -2.99 9.72 -26.54
CA ILE A 162 -4.03 10.66 -27.01
C ILE A 162 -5.15 10.80 -25.98
N LEU A 163 -5.63 9.68 -25.44
CA LEU A 163 -6.67 9.67 -24.42
C LEU A 163 -6.22 10.37 -23.14
N LEU A 164 -4.97 10.18 -22.71
CA LEU A 164 -4.38 10.88 -21.55
C LEU A 164 -4.27 12.38 -21.78
N VAL A 165 -3.88 12.83 -22.98
CA VAL A 165 -3.87 14.26 -23.31
C VAL A 165 -5.28 14.84 -23.19
N TYR A 166 -6.28 14.19 -23.78
CA TYR A 166 -7.66 14.67 -23.76
C TYR A 166 -8.28 14.68 -22.35
N PHE A 167 -8.22 13.55 -21.63
CA PHE A 167 -8.81 13.42 -20.30
C PHE A 167 -7.98 14.11 -19.21
N GLY A 168 -6.65 14.18 -19.37
CA GLY A 168 -5.76 14.97 -18.53
C GLY A 168 -6.08 16.45 -18.64
N TRP A 169 -6.24 16.97 -19.87
CA TRP A 169 -6.65 18.36 -20.09
C TRP A 169 -8.02 18.66 -19.50
N ARG A 170 -8.98 17.75 -19.68
CA ARG A 170 -10.30 17.85 -19.08
C ARG A 170 -10.26 17.86 -17.54
N SER A 171 -9.28 17.19 -16.94
CA SER A 171 -9.05 17.14 -15.50
C SER A 171 -8.39 18.40 -14.94
N LEU A 172 -7.93 19.36 -15.76
CA LEU A 172 -7.44 20.65 -15.28
C LEU A 172 -8.54 21.50 -14.62
N LYS A 173 -9.81 21.21 -14.90
CA LYS A 173 -10.95 21.83 -14.22
C LYS A 173 -11.38 20.98 -13.01
N PRO A 174 -11.76 21.62 -11.88
CA PRO A 174 -12.23 20.88 -10.70
C PRO A 174 -13.52 20.12 -10.98
N ASN A 175 -13.83 19.14 -10.12
CA ASN A 175 -15.06 18.33 -10.15
C ASN A 175 -15.26 17.54 -11.46
N ARG A 176 -14.20 16.89 -11.95
CA ARG A 176 -14.22 16.01 -13.13
C ARG A 176 -13.80 14.57 -12.77
N PRO A 177 -14.50 13.89 -11.85
CA PRO A 177 -14.06 12.60 -11.31
C PRO A 177 -13.92 11.53 -12.39
N TYR A 178 -14.84 11.48 -13.35
CA TYR A 178 -14.80 10.51 -14.45
C TYR A 178 -13.55 10.65 -15.31
N SER A 179 -13.08 11.87 -15.56
CA SER A 179 -11.88 12.10 -16.37
C SER A 179 -10.63 11.59 -15.66
N VAL A 180 -10.54 11.80 -14.35
CA VAL A 180 -9.43 11.29 -13.53
C VAL A 180 -9.45 9.77 -13.45
N TRP A 181 -10.62 9.15 -13.26
CA TRP A 181 -10.78 7.70 -13.28
C TRP A 181 -10.41 7.09 -14.64
N ILE A 182 -10.81 7.71 -15.75
CA ILE A 182 -10.42 7.25 -17.08
C ILE A 182 -8.90 7.31 -17.23
N CYS A 183 -8.24 8.39 -16.81
CA CYS A 183 -6.76 8.44 -16.81
C CYS A 183 -6.15 7.32 -15.96
N CYS A 184 -6.71 7.03 -14.78
CA CYS A 184 -6.26 5.93 -13.94
C CYS A 184 -6.38 4.58 -14.65
N PHE A 185 -7.53 4.27 -15.26
CA PHE A 185 -7.73 3.03 -16.01
C PHE A 185 -6.83 2.93 -17.24
N ILE A 186 -6.52 4.05 -17.89
CA ILE A 186 -5.51 4.08 -18.95
C ILE A 186 -4.12 3.76 -18.38
N GLY A 187 -3.76 4.30 -17.20
CA GLY A 187 -2.52 3.92 -16.51
C GLY A 187 -2.45 2.43 -16.18
N VAL A 188 -3.55 1.85 -15.69
CA VAL A 188 -3.68 0.40 -15.45
C VAL A 188 -3.48 -0.39 -16.74
N TRP A 189 -4.11 0.05 -17.85
CA TRP A 189 -3.94 -0.58 -19.16
C TRP A 189 -2.50 -0.47 -19.67
N ILE A 190 -1.87 0.70 -19.60
CA ILE A 190 -0.47 0.90 -20.02
C ILE A 190 0.47 -0.02 -19.23
N SER A 191 0.23 -0.21 -17.93
CA SER A 191 1.01 -1.17 -17.13
C SER A 191 0.79 -2.62 -17.55
N LEU A 192 -0.42 -2.98 -17.97
CA LEU A 192 -0.82 -4.35 -18.32
C LEU A 192 -0.49 -4.73 -19.78
N ALA A 193 -0.50 -3.77 -20.70
CA ALA A 193 -0.34 -3.98 -22.13
C ALA A 193 0.97 -4.71 -22.51
N PRO A 194 2.14 -4.41 -21.90
CA PRO A 194 3.36 -5.17 -22.17
C PRO A 194 3.26 -6.67 -21.91
N PHE A 195 2.38 -7.07 -20.99
CA PHE A 195 2.21 -8.48 -20.64
C PHE A 195 1.22 -9.15 -21.58
N VAL A 196 0.09 -8.49 -21.86
CA VAL A 196 -0.95 -8.98 -22.79
C VAL A 196 -0.38 -9.13 -24.20
N PHE A 197 0.37 -8.14 -24.68
CA PHE A 197 0.91 -8.17 -26.04
C PHE A 197 2.28 -8.82 -26.14
N TRP A 198 2.82 -9.41 -25.05
CA TRP A 198 4.16 -9.99 -25.04
C TRP A 198 5.19 -9.02 -25.62
N ALA A 199 5.43 -7.92 -24.90
CA ALA A 199 6.18 -6.77 -25.39
C ALA A 199 7.47 -7.22 -26.11
N PRO A 200 7.64 -6.88 -27.39
CA PRO A 200 8.73 -7.45 -28.18
C PRO A 200 10.10 -6.87 -27.80
N THR A 201 10.14 -5.80 -27.00
CA THR A 201 11.39 -5.12 -26.61
C THR A 201 11.37 -4.75 -25.14
N ALA A 202 12.55 -4.81 -24.51
CA ALA A 202 12.72 -4.42 -23.10
C ALA A 202 12.33 -2.96 -22.83
N ILE A 203 12.52 -2.07 -23.83
CA ILE A 203 12.17 -0.66 -23.72
C ILE A 203 10.64 -0.45 -23.67
N ALA A 204 9.87 -1.19 -24.47
CA ALA A 204 8.41 -1.12 -24.44
C ALA A 204 7.86 -1.63 -23.09
N TYR A 205 8.44 -2.72 -22.58
CA TYR A 205 8.14 -3.24 -21.25
C TYR A 205 8.45 -2.25 -20.12
N TYR A 206 9.65 -1.67 -20.14
CA TYR A 206 10.06 -0.69 -19.15
C TYR A 206 9.18 0.56 -19.19
N ASN A 207 8.96 1.11 -20.38
CA ASN A 207 8.15 2.31 -20.58
C ASN A 207 6.71 2.10 -20.12
N GLY A 208 6.05 1.02 -20.58
CA GLY A 208 4.67 0.72 -20.18
C GLY A 208 4.52 0.53 -18.68
N THR A 209 5.33 -0.33 -18.06
CA THR A 209 5.20 -0.62 -16.63
C THR A 209 5.50 0.57 -15.72
N MET A 210 6.48 1.41 -16.07
CA MET A 210 6.84 2.60 -15.29
C MET A 210 5.87 3.76 -15.50
N VAL A 211 5.56 4.10 -16.75
CA VAL A 211 4.65 5.21 -17.06
C VAL A 211 3.24 4.90 -16.59
N GLY A 212 2.77 3.66 -16.74
CA GLY A 212 1.49 3.22 -16.22
C GLY A 212 1.39 3.38 -14.70
N ALA A 213 2.41 2.92 -13.95
CA ALA A 213 2.47 3.10 -12.50
C ALA A 213 2.48 4.59 -12.08
N LEU A 214 3.24 5.44 -12.79
CA LEU A 214 3.27 6.89 -12.57
C LEU A 214 1.90 7.52 -12.80
N ILE A 215 1.18 7.14 -13.87
CA ILE A 215 -0.15 7.67 -14.16
C ILE A 215 -1.14 7.27 -13.06
N ILE A 216 -1.11 6.01 -12.58
CA ILE A 216 -1.93 5.58 -11.46
C ILE A 216 -1.63 6.43 -10.22
N ALA A 217 -0.34 6.61 -9.89
CA ALA A 217 0.06 7.42 -8.75
C ALA A 217 -0.38 8.89 -8.88
N LEU A 218 -0.18 9.50 -10.05
CA LEU A 218 -0.58 10.88 -10.32
C LEU A 218 -2.11 11.03 -10.32
N THR A 219 -2.89 10.02 -10.70
CA THR A 219 -4.35 10.20 -10.84
C THR A 219 -5.12 9.97 -9.54
N ILE A 220 -4.76 8.95 -8.76
CA ILE A 220 -5.56 8.54 -7.59
C ILE A 220 -4.78 8.52 -6.26
N LEU A 221 -3.45 8.47 -6.29
CA LEU A 221 -2.63 8.38 -5.08
C LEU A 221 -2.28 9.76 -4.54
N ILE A 222 -1.60 10.58 -5.36
CA ILE A 222 -1.12 11.91 -4.97
C ILE A 222 -2.28 12.88 -4.69
N PRO A 223 -3.27 13.06 -5.59
CA PRO A 223 -4.44 13.89 -5.31
C PRO A 223 -5.48 13.17 -4.43
N GLY A 224 -5.30 11.89 -4.11
CA GLY A 224 -6.31 11.06 -3.49
C GLY A 224 -7.49 10.73 -4.42
N MET A 225 -8.45 9.96 -3.90
CA MET A 225 -9.58 9.49 -4.70
C MET A 225 -10.41 10.67 -5.25
N PRO A 226 -10.80 10.63 -6.55
CA PRO A 226 -11.59 11.70 -7.15
C PRO A 226 -12.88 11.99 -6.37
N ASN A 227 -13.09 13.27 -6.06
CA ASN A 227 -14.26 13.78 -5.31
C ASN A 227 -14.44 13.26 -3.88
N MET A 228 -13.47 12.55 -3.28
CA MET A 228 -13.59 12.01 -1.92
C MET A 228 -14.02 13.05 -0.88
N ILE A 229 -13.49 14.28 -0.97
CA ILE A 229 -13.81 15.40 -0.08
C ILE A 229 -15.31 15.71 -0.01
N THR A 230 -16.06 15.44 -1.09
CA THR A 230 -17.50 15.74 -1.14
C THR A 230 -18.35 14.80 -0.30
N PHE A 231 -17.84 13.61 0.03
CA PHE A 231 -18.56 12.59 0.78
C PHE A 231 -17.77 12.01 1.97
N MET A 232 -16.56 12.52 2.22
CA MET A 232 -15.73 12.11 3.36
C MET A 232 -16.45 12.36 4.68
N LYS A 233 -16.37 11.38 5.58
CA LYS A 233 -16.99 11.41 6.89
C LYS A 233 -15.91 11.42 7.96
N MET A 234 -15.91 12.47 8.79
CA MET A 234 -15.02 12.58 9.95
C MET A 234 -15.43 11.62 11.07
N GLY A 235 -14.48 11.27 11.93
CA GLY A 235 -14.68 10.41 13.09
C GLY A 235 -13.48 9.51 13.33
N GLY A 236 -13.60 8.62 14.32
CA GLY A 236 -12.50 7.77 14.78
C GLY A 236 -11.87 6.91 13.68
N ASP A 237 -10.63 6.53 13.89
CA ASP A 237 -9.85 5.71 12.98
C ASP A 237 -9.57 4.29 13.51
N VAL A 238 -9.86 4.01 14.78
CA VAL A 238 -9.83 2.66 15.35
C VAL A 238 -11.17 1.94 15.14
N PRO A 239 -11.19 0.71 14.61
CA PRO A 239 -12.42 -0.08 14.51
C PRO A 239 -13.03 -0.38 15.89
N MET A 240 -14.36 -0.42 15.97
CA MET A 240 -15.05 -0.55 17.25
C MET A 240 -14.74 -1.88 17.95
N GLY A 241 -14.17 -1.81 19.16
CA GLY A 241 -13.77 -2.99 19.95
C GLY A 241 -12.39 -3.55 19.59
N TRP A 242 -11.66 -2.90 18.68
CA TRP A 242 -10.31 -3.28 18.34
C TRP A 242 -9.29 -2.59 19.25
N SER A 243 -8.26 -3.34 19.61
CA SER A 243 -7.15 -2.87 20.45
C SER A 243 -6.07 -2.10 19.67
N TYR A 244 -6.09 -2.15 18.34
CA TYR A 244 -5.18 -1.46 17.44
C TYR A 244 -5.88 -1.16 16.10
N ASN A 245 -5.26 -0.32 15.26
CA ASN A 245 -5.78 0.00 13.93
C ASN A 245 -5.10 -0.81 12.82
N PRO A 246 -5.84 -1.69 12.10
CA PRO A 246 -5.27 -2.49 11.03
C PRO A 246 -4.94 -1.70 9.74
N SER A 247 -5.41 -0.46 9.64
CA SER A 247 -5.08 0.46 8.54
C SER A 247 -3.96 1.44 8.90
N SER A 248 -3.28 1.24 10.02
CA SER A 248 -2.18 2.11 10.49
C SER A 248 -1.00 2.10 9.51
N TRP A 249 -0.24 3.19 9.48
CA TRP A 249 0.92 3.31 8.60
C TRP A 249 2.00 2.25 8.86
N PRO A 250 2.35 1.89 10.12
CA PRO A 250 3.31 0.82 10.36
C PRO A 250 2.93 -0.49 9.68
N GLN A 251 1.69 -0.97 9.83
CA GLN A 251 1.23 -2.21 9.17
C GLN A 251 1.25 -2.11 7.65
N ARG A 252 0.85 -0.97 7.10
CA ARG A 252 0.89 -0.75 5.65
C ARG A 252 2.32 -0.69 5.13
N SER A 253 3.26 -0.13 5.88
CA SER A 253 4.65 0.04 5.45
C SER A 253 5.37 -1.29 5.27
N ILE A 254 5.13 -2.28 6.16
CA ILE A 254 5.72 -3.61 6.00
C ILE A 254 5.10 -4.33 4.80
N MET A 255 3.78 -4.23 4.59
CA MET A 255 3.12 -4.80 3.42
C MET A 255 3.62 -4.19 2.12
N ILE A 256 3.82 -2.86 2.07
CA ILE A 256 4.42 -2.16 0.92
C ILE A 256 5.85 -2.66 0.67
N GLY A 257 6.65 -2.80 1.73
CA GLY A 257 8.03 -3.31 1.62
C GLY A 257 8.08 -4.73 1.07
N LEU A 258 7.24 -5.63 1.58
CA LEU A 258 7.12 -7.00 1.09
C LEU A 258 6.60 -7.04 -0.36
N ALA A 259 5.54 -6.31 -0.68
CA ALA A 259 5.03 -6.19 -2.05
C ALA A 259 6.10 -5.67 -3.03
N PHE A 260 6.96 -4.74 -2.60
CA PHE A 260 8.07 -4.25 -3.41
C PHE A 260 9.17 -5.31 -3.63
N LEU A 261 9.50 -6.11 -2.61
CA LEU A 261 10.41 -7.24 -2.77
C LEU A 261 9.83 -8.31 -3.73
N GLY A 262 8.54 -8.61 -3.61
CA GLY A 262 7.82 -9.48 -4.54
C GLY A 262 7.83 -8.91 -5.96
N TRP A 263 7.63 -7.60 -6.10
CA TRP A 263 7.70 -6.89 -7.38
C TRP A 263 9.08 -7.04 -8.04
N LEU A 264 10.18 -6.91 -7.29
CA LEU A 264 11.54 -7.09 -7.81
C LEU A 264 11.78 -8.51 -8.32
N ALA A 265 11.38 -9.51 -7.53
CA ALA A 265 11.50 -10.92 -7.90
C ALA A 265 10.67 -11.25 -9.14
N SER A 266 9.40 -10.84 -9.15
CA SER A 266 8.47 -11.08 -10.26
C SER A 266 8.90 -10.36 -11.54
N ARG A 267 9.44 -9.14 -11.43
CA ARG A 267 9.96 -8.37 -12.57
C ARG A 267 11.18 -9.04 -13.18
N TYR A 268 12.07 -9.57 -12.35
CA TYR A 268 13.25 -10.32 -12.80
C TYR A 268 12.85 -11.59 -13.56
N LEU A 269 11.94 -12.38 -12.98
CA LEU A 269 11.42 -13.60 -13.63
C LEU A 269 10.63 -13.28 -14.91
N GLY A 270 9.84 -12.20 -14.91
CA GLY A 270 9.11 -11.72 -16.08
C GLY A 270 10.04 -11.27 -17.21
N ALA A 271 11.19 -10.68 -16.88
CA ALA A 271 12.20 -10.30 -17.88
C ALA A 271 12.82 -11.52 -18.56
N PHE A 272 13.02 -12.63 -17.83
CA PHE A 272 13.44 -13.90 -18.42
C PHE A 272 12.35 -14.45 -19.34
N GLN A 273 11.11 -14.57 -18.87
CA GLN A 273 10.01 -15.14 -19.66
C GLN A 273 9.69 -14.36 -20.94
N LEU A 274 9.82 -13.03 -20.89
CA LEU A 274 9.67 -12.17 -22.07
C LEU A 274 10.89 -12.20 -23.01
N GLY A 275 11.97 -12.89 -22.65
CA GLY A 275 13.16 -13.07 -23.49
C GLY A 275 14.17 -11.92 -23.44
N TYR A 276 14.09 -11.02 -22.45
CA TYR A 276 15.06 -9.91 -22.33
C TYR A 276 16.38 -10.33 -21.67
N ILE A 277 16.36 -11.43 -20.92
CA ILE A 277 17.54 -12.05 -20.33
C ILE A 277 17.50 -13.55 -20.64
N ASP A 278 18.65 -14.10 -21.04
CA ASP A 278 18.76 -15.50 -21.44
C ASP A 278 19.01 -16.46 -20.25
N TYR A 279 19.30 -15.91 -19.08
CA TYR A 279 19.65 -16.65 -17.88
C TYR A 279 18.90 -16.12 -16.66
N ALA A 280 18.31 -17.04 -15.89
CA ALA A 280 17.71 -16.76 -14.59
C ALA A 280 18.62 -17.30 -13.47
N TRP A 281 19.01 -16.42 -12.56
CA TRP A 281 19.89 -16.73 -11.45
C TRP A 281 19.23 -17.68 -10.46
N ASP A 282 19.91 -18.77 -10.14
CA ASP A 282 19.47 -19.75 -9.15
C ASP A 282 20.66 -20.15 -8.24
N PRO A 283 20.68 -19.71 -6.97
CA PRO A 283 21.76 -20.02 -6.05
C PRO A 283 21.65 -21.41 -5.38
N PHE A 284 20.52 -22.12 -5.53
CA PHE A 284 20.23 -23.32 -4.75
C PHE A 284 19.99 -24.57 -5.61
N PHE A 285 19.51 -24.40 -6.84
CA PHE A 285 18.99 -25.50 -7.67
C PHE A 285 19.57 -25.51 -9.09
N ASP A 286 20.77 -24.96 -9.30
CA ASP A 286 21.48 -24.92 -10.59
C ASP A 286 20.65 -24.29 -11.73
N ASN A 287 20.06 -25.11 -12.61
CA ASN A 287 19.19 -24.66 -13.70
C ASN A 287 17.70 -24.75 -13.36
N GLY A 288 17.35 -25.09 -12.12
CA GLY A 288 15.99 -25.36 -11.65
C GLY A 288 15.02 -24.22 -11.96
N THR A 289 15.38 -22.97 -11.66
CA THR A 289 14.58 -21.80 -12.03
C THR A 289 14.28 -21.73 -13.53
N MET A 290 15.25 -21.96 -14.40
CA MET A 290 15.03 -21.94 -15.85
C MET A 290 14.16 -23.12 -16.32
N THR A 291 14.35 -24.30 -15.75
CA THR A 291 13.51 -25.49 -16.02
C THR A 291 12.05 -25.20 -15.66
N VAL A 292 11.80 -24.58 -14.51
CA VAL A 292 10.45 -24.19 -14.07
C VAL A 292 9.84 -23.13 -15.00
N LEU A 293 10.58 -22.07 -15.34
CA LEU A 293 10.06 -20.97 -16.16
C LEU A 293 9.77 -21.36 -17.62
N ASN A 294 10.46 -22.38 -18.14
CA ASN A 294 10.25 -22.92 -19.49
C ASN A 294 9.43 -24.23 -19.50
N SER A 295 8.78 -24.56 -18.38
CA SER A 295 7.96 -25.78 -18.26
C SER A 295 6.59 -25.62 -18.91
N ASP A 296 5.94 -26.75 -19.23
CA ASP A 296 4.54 -26.80 -19.70
C ASP A 296 3.58 -26.13 -18.70
N MET A 297 3.89 -26.20 -17.40
CA MET A 297 3.10 -25.53 -16.37
C MET A 297 3.12 -24.00 -16.57
N SER A 298 4.29 -23.40 -16.79
CA SER A 298 4.37 -21.97 -17.10
C SER A 298 3.78 -21.64 -18.47
N HIS A 299 3.92 -22.54 -19.45
CA HIS A 299 3.39 -22.36 -20.80
C HIS A 299 1.86 -22.47 -20.89
N SER A 300 1.22 -23.08 -19.88
CA SER A 300 -0.25 -23.26 -19.84
C SER A 300 -1.04 -21.95 -19.72
N PHE A 301 -0.42 -20.88 -19.22
CA PHE A 301 -1.07 -19.57 -19.11
C PHE A 301 -0.80 -18.71 -20.36
N PRO A 302 -1.81 -18.02 -20.92
CA PRO A 302 -1.68 -17.28 -22.19
C PRO A 302 -0.75 -16.05 -22.10
N ILE A 303 -0.42 -15.64 -20.88
CA ILE A 303 0.44 -14.50 -20.57
C ILE A 303 1.57 -15.02 -19.66
N SER A 304 2.71 -14.34 -19.61
CA SER A 304 3.74 -14.63 -18.62
C SER A 304 3.18 -14.51 -17.19
N ASP A 305 3.23 -15.59 -16.43
CA ASP A 305 2.79 -15.65 -15.03
C ASP A 305 3.64 -14.76 -14.13
N ALA A 306 4.96 -14.72 -14.35
CA ALA A 306 5.84 -13.80 -13.61
C ALA A 306 5.62 -12.32 -13.98
N ALA A 307 5.29 -12.02 -15.24
CA ALA A 307 4.94 -10.66 -15.63
C ALA A 307 3.57 -10.23 -15.07
N LEU A 308 2.61 -11.15 -15.00
CA LEU A 308 1.33 -10.91 -14.32
C LEU A 308 1.53 -10.66 -12.82
N GLY A 309 2.45 -11.37 -12.16
CA GLY A 309 2.85 -11.09 -10.78
C GLY A 309 3.42 -9.67 -10.63
N THR A 310 4.22 -9.20 -11.60
CA THR A 310 4.75 -7.82 -11.61
C THR A 310 3.62 -6.80 -11.62
N PHE A 311 2.57 -7.03 -12.42
CA PHE A 311 1.37 -6.20 -12.45
C PHE A 311 0.65 -6.19 -11.10
N ALA A 312 0.38 -7.38 -10.55
CA ALA A 312 -0.31 -7.54 -9.27
C ALA A 312 0.43 -6.81 -8.15
N TYR A 313 1.74 -7.05 -8.00
CA TYR A 313 2.56 -6.36 -7.00
C TYR A 313 2.62 -4.85 -7.21
N THR A 314 2.60 -4.37 -8.47
CA THR A 314 2.52 -2.93 -8.76
C THR A 314 1.23 -2.34 -8.19
N LEU A 315 0.09 -3.01 -8.39
CA LEU A 315 -1.18 -2.57 -7.81
C LEU A 315 -1.17 -2.68 -6.29
N GLU A 316 -0.60 -3.73 -5.72
CA GLU A 316 -0.54 -3.96 -4.28
C GLU A 316 0.18 -2.83 -3.53
N PHE A 317 1.43 -2.50 -3.89
CA PHE A 317 2.13 -1.45 -3.15
C PHE A 317 1.53 -0.06 -3.42
N LEU A 318 1.02 0.22 -4.63
CA LEU A 318 0.32 1.48 -4.92
C LEU A 318 -0.97 1.63 -4.10
N MET A 319 -1.76 0.55 -3.96
CA MET A 319 -2.92 0.52 -3.06
C MET A 319 -2.51 0.55 -1.58
N GLY A 320 -1.34 -0.01 -1.25
CA GLY A 320 -0.69 0.09 0.03
C GLY A 320 -0.46 1.56 0.44
N PHE A 321 -0.04 2.42 -0.48
CA PHE A 321 0.10 3.87 -0.26
C PHE A 321 -1.23 4.62 -0.24
N MET A 322 -2.30 4.05 -0.79
CA MET A 322 -3.59 4.71 -0.94
C MET A 322 -4.38 4.78 0.38
N GLY A 323 -4.86 5.98 0.72
CA GLY A 323 -5.76 6.23 1.85
C GLY A 323 -5.09 6.57 3.17
N GLY A 324 -5.91 6.95 4.15
CA GLY A 324 -5.50 7.23 5.53
C GLY A 324 -5.76 6.06 6.49
N THR A 325 -5.56 6.30 7.78
CA THR A 325 -5.78 5.32 8.87
C THR A 325 -7.24 4.89 9.04
N SER A 326 -8.18 5.59 8.41
CA SER A 326 -9.61 5.27 8.42
C SER A 326 -10.10 4.65 7.10
N ARG A 327 -9.21 4.10 6.26
CA ARG A 327 -9.57 3.56 4.94
C ARG A 327 -10.50 2.34 5.01
N TRP A 328 -10.39 1.51 6.05
CA TRP A 328 -11.33 0.40 6.33
C TRP A 328 -12.80 0.85 6.38
N ARG A 329 -13.09 2.08 6.86
CA ARG A 329 -14.46 2.63 6.89
C ARG A 329 -14.78 3.59 5.75
N THR A 330 -13.79 4.35 5.26
CA THR A 330 -14.01 5.41 4.26
C THR A 330 -13.98 4.89 2.83
N MET A 331 -13.26 3.79 2.58
CA MET A 331 -13.10 3.20 1.24
C MET A 331 -13.18 1.64 1.27
N PRO A 332 -14.31 1.04 1.70
CA PRO A 332 -14.42 -0.43 1.78
C PRO A 332 -14.15 -1.15 0.46
N TRP A 333 -14.53 -0.55 -0.68
CA TRP A 333 -14.25 -1.11 -2.00
C TRP A 333 -12.76 -1.29 -2.28
N MET A 334 -11.92 -0.36 -1.82
CA MET A 334 -10.47 -0.43 -2.05
C MET A 334 -9.86 -1.49 -1.15
N VAL A 335 -10.26 -1.54 0.11
CA VAL A 335 -9.81 -2.60 1.04
C VAL A 335 -10.23 -3.98 0.53
N THR A 336 -11.42 -4.10 -0.07
CA THR A 336 -11.86 -5.33 -0.72
C THR A 336 -10.97 -5.70 -1.90
N LEU A 337 -10.67 -4.74 -2.79
CA LEU A 337 -9.79 -4.98 -3.94
C LEU A 337 -8.37 -5.35 -3.50
N PHE A 338 -7.82 -4.65 -2.50
CA PHE A 338 -6.50 -4.95 -1.93
C PHE A 338 -6.48 -6.33 -1.26
N GLY A 339 -7.53 -6.68 -0.52
CA GLY A 339 -7.72 -8.03 0.02
C GLY A 339 -7.81 -9.12 -1.06
N ILE A 340 -8.50 -8.85 -2.18
CA ILE A 340 -8.58 -9.78 -3.33
C ILE A 340 -7.21 -9.97 -4.00
N LEU A 341 -6.45 -8.89 -4.15
CA LEU A 341 -5.11 -8.95 -4.72
C LEU A 341 -4.18 -9.78 -3.83
N VAL A 342 -4.11 -9.49 -2.53
CA VAL A 342 -3.15 -10.15 -1.65
C VAL A 342 -3.56 -11.58 -1.29
N ILE A 343 -4.83 -11.83 -0.97
CA ILE A 343 -5.26 -13.10 -0.38
C ILE A 343 -5.51 -14.16 -1.48
N PRO A 344 -6.55 -14.06 -2.34
CA PRO A 344 -6.75 -14.97 -3.46
C PRO A 344 -5.55 -15.13 -4.41
N LEU A 345 -4.96 -14.05 -4.93
CA LEU A 345 -3.81 -14.21 -5.84
C LEU A 345 -2.59 -14.73 -5.10
N GLY A 346 -2.48 -14.43 -3.80
CA GLY A 346 -1.47 -15.01 -2.94
C GLY A 346 -1.59 -16.55 -2.88
N PHE A 347 -2.79 -17.08 -2.70
CA PHE A 347 -3.05 -18.52 -2.76
C PHE A 347 -2.75 -19.12 -4.12
N VAL A 348 -3.12 -18.45 -5.22
CA VAL A 348 -2.79 -18.93 -6.57
C VAL A 348 -1.28 -19.03 -6.76
N SER A 349 -0.53 -18.01 -6.32
CA SER A 349 0.92 -17.99 -6.42
C SER A 349 1.58 -19.07 -5.57
N ILE A 350 1.13 -19.23 -4.32
CA ILE A 350 1.57 -20.30 -3.43
C ILE A 350 1.28 -21.67 -4.05
N PHE A 351 0.08 -21.88 -4.61
CA PHE A 351 -0.29 -23.12 -5.27
C PHE A 351 0.64 -23.44 -6.44
N LEU A 352 0.90 -22.47 -7.32
CA LEU A 352 1.81 -22.63 -8.46
C LEU A 352 3.23 -22.96 -8.01
N ILE A 353 3.68 -22.42 -6.88
CA ILE A 353 5.02 -22.70 -6.31
C ILE A 353 5.07 -24.12 -5.73
N ILE A 354 4.02 -24.53 -5.02
CA ILE A 354 3.89 -25.87 -4.46
C ILE A 354 3.84 -26.93 -5.55
N SER A 355 3.24 -26.64 -6.71
CA SER A 355 3.14 -27.60 -7.83
C SER A 355 4.44 -27.77 -8.62
N GLN A 356 5.44 -26.88 -8.48
CA GLN A 356 6.71 -26.95 -9.22
C GLN A 356 7.43 -28.31 -9.07
N PRO A 357 7.76 -28.80 -7.86
CA PRO A 357 8.42 -30.09 -7.71
C PRO A 357 7.57 -31.26 -8.19
N LEU A 358 6.24 -31.20 -8.05
CA LEU A 358 5.33 -32.30 -8.42
C LEU A 358 5.13 -32.40 -9.94
N SER A 359 5.01 -31.26 -10.62
CA SER A 359 4.65 -31.22 -12.05
C SER A 359 5.87 -31.04 -12.97
N VAL A 360 6.94 -30.40 -12.47
CA VAL A 360 8.15 -30.09 -13.26
C VAL A 360 9.36 -30.92 -12.81
N GLY A 361 9.36 -31.45 -11.59
CA GLY A 361 10.53 -32.13 -11.03
C GLY A 361 11.68 -31.16 -10.73
N ALA A 362 11.39 -29.88 -10.52
CA ALA A 362 12.40 -28.85 -10.26
C ALA A 362 11.91 -27.79 -9.27
N TRP A 363 12.85 -27.12 -8.61
CA TRP A 363 12.59 -25.98 -7.73
C TRP A 363 13.07 -24.68 -8.37
N CYS A 364 12.35 -23.60 -8.11
CA CYS A 364 12.74 -22.25 -8.50
C CYS A 364 13.07 -21.41 -7.26
N ALA A 365 14.34 -21.04 -7.08
CA ALA A 365 14.81 -20.29 -5.91
C ALA A 365 14.09 -18.94 -5.75
N ILE A 366 13.93 -18.19 -6.84
CA ILE A 366 13.30 -16.86 -6.80
C ILE A 366 11.78 -16.97 -6.60
N CYS A 367 11.17 -18.05 -7.06
CA CYS A 367 9.76 -18.33 -6.81
C CYS A 367 9.53 -18.63 -5.33
N LEU A 368 10.39 -19.47 -4.72
CA LEU A 368 10.37 -19.71 -3.26
C LEU A 368 10.59 -18.43 -2.46
N PHE A 369 11.53 -17.57 -2.88
CA PHE A 369 11.70 -16.24 -2.27
C PHE A 369 10.41 -15.41 -2.34
N SER A 370 9.73 -15.41 -3.49
CA SER A 370 8.46 -14.70 -3.67
C SER A 370 7.37 -15.26 -2.75
N ALA A 371 7.27 -16.58 -2.57
CA ALA A 371 6.38 -17.20 -1.59
C ALA A 371 6.70 -16.78 -0.15
N ILE A 372 7.97 -16.75 0.24
CA ILE A 372 8.40 -16.35 1.59
C ILE A 372 8.00 -14.90 1.87
N VAL A 373 8.12 -14.01 0.89
CA VAL A 373 7.74 -12.60 1.00
C VAL A 373 6.22 -12.43 1.06
N MET A 374 5.49 -13.17 0.25
CA MET A 374 4.04 -13.06 0.10
C MET A 374 3.25 -13.71 1.25
N LEU A 375 3.74 -14.84 1.78
CA LEU A 375 3.00 -15.61 2.77
C LEU A 375 2.66 -14.81 4.06
N PRO A 376 3.56 -13.98 4.62
CA PRO A 376 3.24 -13.09 5.74
C PRO A 376 2.29 -11.94 5.40
N MET A 377 2.13 -11.57 4.12
CA MET A 377 1.21 -10.50 3.73
C MET A 377 -0.26 -10.92 3.89
N ILE A 378 -0.58 -12.20 3.69
CA ILE A 378 -1.93 -12.76 3.84
C ILE A 378 -2.50 -12.55 5.26
N PRO A 379 -1.83 -13.00 6.35
CA PRO A 379 -2.32 -12.79 7.71
C PRO A 379 -2.33 -11.32 8.13
N LEU A 380 -1.47 -10.46 7.58
CA LEU A 380 -1.51 -9.02 7.89
C LEU A 380 -2.68 -8.31 7.20
N GLN A 381 -3.02 -8.71 5.97
CA GLN A 381 -4.09 -8.07 5.21
C GLN A 381 -5.49 -8.45 5.68
N ILE A 382 -5.65 -9.65 6.25
CA ILE A 382 -6.98 -10.16 6.62
C ILE A 382 -7.63 -9.36 7.75
N ASP A 383 -6.84 -8.78 8.65
CA ASP A 383 -7.32 -7.95 9.76
C ASP A 383 -8.06 -6.72 9.23
N GLU A 384 -7.49 -6.04 8.23
CA GLU A 384 -8.11 -4.88 7.60
C GLU A 384 -9.42 -5.25 6.89
N VAL A 385 -9.45 -6.40 6.21
CA VAL A 385 -10.66 -6.92 5.55
C VAL A 385 -11.75 -7.22 6.58
N ILE A 386 -11.41 -7.83 7.71
CA ILE A 386 -12.38 -8.13 8.77
C ILE A 386 -12.90 -6.86 9.43
N ALA A 387 -12.03 -5.89 9.73
CA ALA A 387 -12.44 -4.59 10.28
C ALA A 387 -13.40 -3.85 9.34
N MET A 388 -13.09 -3.84 8.05
CA MET A 388 -13.95 -3.26 7.00
C MET A 388 -15.31 -3.98 6.94
N TRP A 389 -15.32 -5.31 6.96
CA TRP A 389 -16.56 -6.09 6.93
C TRP A 389 -17.43 -5.86 8.17
N GLN A 390 -16.83 -5.87 9.37
CA GLN A 390 -17.53 -5.56 10.62
C GLN A 390 -18.17 -4.18 10.58
N HIS A 391 -17.45 -3.17 10.08
CA HIS A 391 -18.00 -1.83 9.91
C HIS A 391 -19.24 -1.84 9.02
N MET A 392 -19.14 -2.49 7.85
CA MET A 392 -20.26 -2.59 6.91
C MET A 392 -21.48 -3.26 7.54
N VAL A 393 -21.27 -4.36 8.27
CA VAL A 393 -22.35 -5.07 8.99
C VAL A 393 -22.97 -4.20 10.07
N GLN A 394 -22.16 -3.52 10.89
CA GLN A 394 -22.65 -2.61 11.94
C GLN A 394 -23.44 -1.44 11.36
N ARG A 395 -23.03 -0.89 10.21
CA ARG A 395 -23.79 0.17 9.51
C ARG A 395 -25.11 -0.36 8.96
N LYS A 396 -25.13 -1.57 8.40
CA LYS A 396 -26.37 -2.22 7.96
C LYS A 396 -27.35 -2.41 9.12
N GLN A 397 -26.86 -2.84 10.29
CA GLN A 397 -27.67 -2.97 11.50
C GLN A 397 -28.26 -1.64 11.98
N LYS A 398 -27.57 -0.52 11.73
CA LYS A 398 -28.07 0.85 11.99
C LYS A 398 -28.99 1.41 10.89
N GLY A 399 -29.32 0.61 9.86
CA GLY A 399 -30.25 1.00 8.79
C GLY A 399 -29.60 1.59 7.53
N ASP A 400 -28.26 1.63 7.43
CA ASP A 400 -27.60 2.09 6.21
C ASP A 400 -27.64 1.04 5.09
N SER A 401 -27.69 1.49 3.84
CA SER A 401 -27.50 0.64 2.66
C SER A 401 -26.04 0.18 2.55
N LEU A 402 -25.81 -1.14 2.54
CA LEU A 402 -24.49 -1.75 2.33
C LEU A 402 -23.80 -1.25 1.07
N TRP A 403 -24.53 -1.15 -0.05
CA TRP A 403 -23.97 -0.69 -1.33
C TRP A 403 -23.47 0.75 -1.26
N ARG A 404 -24.21 1.62 -0.57
CA ARG A 404 -23.79 3.01 -0.37
C ARG A 404 -22.56 3.09 0.53
N VAL A 405 -22.52 2.30 1.60
CA VAL A 405 -21.37 2.23 2.52
C VAL A 405 -20.13 1.69 1.80
N PHE A 406 -20.29 0.67 0.96
CA PHE A 406 -19.20 0.05 0.20
C PHE A 406 -18.48 1.08 -0.71
N TRP A 407 -19.24 1.88 -1.46
CA TRP A 407 -18.66 2.84 -2.41
C TRP A 407 -18.31 4.21 -1.81
N LYS A 408 -19.05 4.69 -0.80
CA LYS A 408 -18.92 6.05 -0.27
C LYS A 408 -18.44 6.12 1.19
N GLY A 409 -18.24 4.97 1.84
CA GLY A 409 -17.88 4.87 3.24
C GLY A 409 -19.04 5.06 4.22
N GLY A 410 -18.86 4.51 5.42
CA GLY A 410 -19.80 4.62 6.54
C GLY A 410 -19.48 5.80 7.46
N GLU A 411 -20.46 6.26 8.24
CA GLU A 411 -20.15 7.20 9.33
C GLU A 411 -19.45 6.44 10.44
N ALA A 412 -18.48 7.10 11.08
CA ALA A 412 -17.75 6.50 12.18
C ALA A 412 -18.70 6.06 13.29
N LEU A 413 -18.42 4.90 13.85
CA LEU A 413 -19.18 4.32 14.97
C LEU A 413 -18.55 4.69 16.32
N SER A 414 -17.26 5.02 16.30
CA SER A 414 -16.45 5.52 17.42
C SER A 414 -15.89 6.90 17.06
N THR A 415 -15.56 7.67 18.10
CA THR A 415 -14.76 8.90 18.01
C THR A 415 -13.33 8.67 18.49
N GLU A 416 -12.98 7.43 18.82
CA GLU A 416 -11.65 7.05 19.31
C GLU A 416 -10.61 7.23 18.22
N THR A 417 -9.51 7.86 18.60
CA THR A 417 -8.32 8.05 17.76
C THR A 417 -7.25 7.06 18.18
N ASP A 418 -6.50 6.54 17.22
CA ASP A 418 -5.39 5.63 17.50
C ASP A 418 -4.25 6.36 18.22
N VAL A 419 -4.08 6.05 19.51
CA VAL A 419 -2.97 6.56 20.35
C VAL A 419 -1.88 5.50 20.52
N ARG A 420 -2.18 4.23 20.19
CA ARG A 420 -1.27 3.12 20.45
C ARG A 420 -0.23 2.97 19.35
N SER A 421 -0.64 3.13 18.08
CA SER A 421 0.27 2.99 16.95
C SER A 421 1.31 4.12 16.93
N PRO A 422 2.61 3.81 16.82
CA PRO A 422 3.63 4.84 16.61
C PRO A 422 3.46 5.49 15.24
N GLU A 423 3.83 6.77 15.14
CA GLU A 423 3.90 7.43 13.85
C GLU A 423 5.05 6.86 13.02
N ILE A 424 4.86 6.76 11.70
CA ILE A 424 5.91 6.28 10.78
C ILE A 424 7.14 7.21 10.77
N ALA A 425 6.98 8.47 11.18
CA ALA A 425 8.08 9.42 11.34
C ALA A 425 9.09 8.97 12.41
N GLU A 426 8.65 8.22 13.42
CA GLU A 426 9.51 7.64 14.46
C GLU A 426 10.38 6.47 13.95
N LEU A 427 10.25 6.04 12.69
CA LEU A 427 10.97 4.90 12.15
C LEU A 427 12.50 5.05 12.24
N ASN A 428 13.02 6.26 12.03
CA ASN A 428 14.46 6.51 12.10
C ASN A 428 14.98 6.48 13.55
N ASP A 429 14.20 7.02 14.49
CA ASP A 429 14.61 7.14 15.89
C ASP A 429 14.37 5.85 16.68
N ASN A 430 13.25 5.16 16.39
CA ASN A 430 12.79 3.97 17.11
C ASN A 430 12.30 2.88 16.13
N PRO A 431 13.18 2.34 15.26
CA PRO A 431 12.80 1.42 14.20
C PRO A 431 12.09 0.16 14.73
N TRP A 432 12.54 -0.34 15.88
CA TRP A 432 11.98 -1.57 16.47
C TRP A 432 10.57 -1.40 17.01
N LYS A 433 10.21 -0.20 17.50
CA LYS A 433 8.87 0.12 17.98
C LYS A 433 7.88 0.11 16.80
N VAL A 434 8.26 0.76 15.70
CA VAL A 434 7.48 0.80 14.46
C VAL A 434 7.35 -0.61 13.86
N PHE A 435 8.45 -1.35 13.76
CA PHE A 435 8.43 -2.72 13.24
C PHE A 435 7.51 -3.64 14.05
N LYS A 436 7.58 -3.61 15.39
CA LYS A 436 6.68 -4.41 16.24
C LYS A 436 5.20 -4.07 16.02
N SER A 437 4.87 -2.79 15.82
CA SER A 437 3.50 -2.38 15.52
C SER A 437 3.03 -2.81 14.13
N SER A 438 3.96 -2.96 13.18
CA SER A 438 3.65 -3.39 11.82
C SER A 438 3.14 -4.83 11.72
N ILE A 439 3.40 -5.64 12.75
CA ILE A 439 3.00 -7.06 12.82
C ILE A 439 1.92 -7.33 13.88
N TRP A 440 1.27 -6.30 14.43
CA TRP A 440 0.10 -6.51 15.31
C TRP A 440 -1.01 -7.26 14.57
N GLY A 441 -1.77 -8.07 15.31
CA GLY A 441 -2.71 -9.04 14.73
C GLY A 441 -2.08 -10.38 14.36
N MET A 442 -0.77 -10.40 14.10
CA MET A 442 0.01 -11.63 13.94
C MET A 442 0.70 -12.03 15.25
N SER A 443 0.31 -13.18 15.77
CA SER A 443 0.91 -13.82 16.92
C SER A 443 1.93 -14.89 16.49
N PHE A 444 3.04 -15.02 17.20
CA PHE A 444 4.04 -16.07 16.95
C PHE A 444 4.08 -17.11 18.08
N PRO A 445 3.03 -17.94 18.29
CA PRO A 445 3.11 -19.04 19.24
C PRO A 445 4.25 -20.00 18.87
N TRP A 446 5.02 -20.45 19.87
CA TRP A 446 6.14 -21.36 19.64
C TRP A 446 5.72 -22.62 18.89
N ARG A 447 4.48 -23.11 19.14
CA ARG A 447 3.96 -24.34 18.55
C ARG A 447 3.74 -24.22 17.03
N LEU A 448 3.15 -23.12 16.58
CA LEU A 448 2.99 -22.84 15.15
C LEU A 448 4.34 -22.56 14.47
N THR A 449 5.24 -21.90 15.20
CA THR A 449 6.61 -21.66 14.74
C THR A 449 7.35 -22.98 14.50
N VAL A 450 7.28 -23.92 15.46
CA VAL A 450 7.87 -25.26 15.29
C VAL A 450 7.16 -26.04 14.19
N SER A 451 5.83 -25.98 14.07
CA SER A 451 5.11 -26.59 12.95
C SER A 451 5.58 -26.07 11.59
N THR A 452 5.92 -24.78 11.51
CA THR A 452 6.48 -24.17 10.29
C THR A 452 7.85 -24.76 9.97
N PHE A 453 8.73 -24.90 10.97
CA PHE A 453 10.03 -25.56 10.79
C PHE A 453 9.92 -27.04 10.43
N LEU A 454 8.94 -27.77 10.99
CA LEU A 454 8.67 -29.15 10.59
C LEU A 454 8.19 -29.22 9.13
N GLY A 455 7.37 -28.26 8.68
CA GLY A 455 6.99 -28.16 7.27
C GLY A 455 8.18 -27.90 6.35
N ILE A 456 9.11 -27.01 6.74
CA ILE A 456 10.37 -26.78 6.00
C ILE A 456 11.20 -28.05 5.96
N TRP A 457 11.30 -28.76 7.10
CA TRP A 457 12.01 -30.03 7.17
C TRP A 457 11.42 -31.07 6.20
N LEU A 458 10.09 -31.22 6.15
CA LEU A 458 9.43 -32.11 5.19
C LEU A 458 9.75 -31.73 3.74
N MET A 459 9.75 -30.44 3.39
CA MET A 459 10.12 -30.01 2.04
C MET A 459 11.58 -30.32 1.68
N VAL A 460 12.50 -30.24 2.64
CA VAL A 460 13.94 -30.44 2.41
C VAL A 460 14.36 -31.91 2.58
N PHE A 461 13.54 -32.72 3.25
CA PHE A 461 13.82 -34.11 3.59
C PHE A 461 14.20 -34.97 2.39
N PRO A 462 13.44 -35.00 1.27
CA PRO A 462 13.80 -35.83 0.12
C PRO A 462 15.18 -35.48 -0.44
N THR A 463 15.51 -34.20 -0.55
CA THR A 463 16.81 -33.73 -1.05
C THR A 463 17.95 -34.12 -0.11
N VAL A 464 17.80 -33.97 1.21
CA VAL A 464 18.84 -34.31 2.20
C VAL A 464 19.21 -35.79 2.16
N PHE A 465 18.23 -36.66 1.93
CA PHE A 465 18.44 -38.11 1.89
C PHE A 465 18.63 -38.66 0.46
N GLY A 466 18.77 -37.79 -0.55
CA GLY A 466 19.03 -38.19 -1.94
C GLY A 466 17.87 -38.97 -2.58
N ILE A 467 16.64 -38.73 -2.13
CA ILE A 467 15.43 -39.31 -2.70
C ILE A 467 15.08 -38.53 -3.98
N GLY A 468 14.80 -39.23 -5.07
CA GLY A 468 14.42 -38.60 -6.34
C GLY A 468 13.19 -37.71 -6.20
N ILE A 469 13.24 -36.53 -6.83
CA ILE A 469 12.19 -35.50 -6.73
C ILE A 469 10.84 -35.96 -7.29
N GLU A 470 10.84 -36.82 -8.31
CA GLU A 470 9.65 -37.35 -8.97
C GLU A 470 9.06 -38.60 -8.26
N THR A 471 9.58 -38.95 -7.08
CA THR A 471 9.05 -40.10 -6.36
C THR A 471 7.77 -39.73 -5.61
N PRO A 472 6.76 -40.63 -5.52
CA PRO A 472 5.53 -40.35 -4.76
C PRO A 472 5.79 -39.99 -3.29
N PHE A 473 6.88 -40.50 -2.72
CA PHE A 473 7.31 -40.17 -1.36
C PHE A 473 7.85 -38.74 -1.25
N ALA A 474 8.61 -38.27 -2.25
CA ALA A 474 9.04 -36.88 -2.30
C ALA A 474 7.85 -35.93 -2.49
N ASP A 475 6.91 -36.27 -3.37
CA ASP A 475 5.69 -35.48 -3.59
C ASP A 475 4.87 -35.30 -2.30
N LEU A 476 4.68 -36.39 -1.55
CA LEU A 476 3.98 -36.35 -0.26
C LEU A 476 4.66 -35.38 0.72
N ASN A 477 5.99 -35.41 0.79
CA ASN A 477 6.78 -34.59 1.70
C ASN A 477 6.84 -33.12 1.25
N HIS A 478 7.03 -32.85 -0.04
CA HIS A 478 7.04 -31.51 -0.61
C HIS A 478 5.67 -30.83 -0.48
N LEU A 479 4.61 -31.50 -0.92
CA LEU A 479 3.23 -30.97 -0.86
C LEU A 479 2.77 -30.83 0.58
N GLY A 480 2.93 -31.87 1.40
CA GLY A 480 2.51 -31.85 2.79
C GLY A 480 3.30 -30.83 3.61
N GLY A 481 4.61 -30.75 3.42
CA GLY A 481 5.47 -29.76 4.07
C GLY A 481 5.07 -28.32 3.73
N ALA A 482 4.87 -28.03 2.44
CA ALA A 482 4.49 -26.68 2.01
C ALA A 482 3.10 -26.27 2.51
N LEU A 483 2.11 -27.17 2.46
CA LEU A 483 0.77 -26.88 3.00
C LEU A 483 0.81 -26.68 4.52
N VAL A 484 1.62 -27.45 5.25
CA VAL A 484 1.81 -27.26 6.70
C VAL A 484 2.36 -25.87 7.02
N ILE A 485 3.32 -25.37 6.24
CA ILE A 485 3.87 -24.01 6.37
C ILE A 485 2.76 -22.98 6.14
N VAL A 486 2.02 -23.11 5.03
CA VAL A 486 0.98 -22.13 4.64
C VAL A 486 -0.07 -21.98 5.74
N PHE A 487 -0.65 -23.09 6.21
CA PHE A 487 -1.67 -23.02 7.25
C PHE A 487 -1.10 -22.67 8.63
N ALA A 488 0.14 -23.04 8.94
CA ALA A 488 0.78 -22.64 10.19
C ALA A 488 1.00 -21.13 10.25
N VAL A 489 1.51 -20.52 9.17
CA VAL A 489 1.75 -19.07 9.08
C VAL A 489 0.43 -18.30 9.01
N MET A 490 -0.57 -18.79 8.28
CA MET A 490 -1.90 -18.17 8.29
C MET A 490 -2.56 -18.22 9.67
N ALA A 491 -2.40 -19.32 10.41
CA ALA A 491 -2.92 -19.43 11.77
C ALA A 491 -2.19 -18.53 12.79
N MET A 492 -1.10 -17.86 12.39
CA MET A 492 -0.46 -16.83 13.21
C MET A 492 -1.34 -15.58 13.31
N ALA A 493 -2.16 -15.26 12.30
CA ALA A 493 -3.21 -14.24 12.44
C ALA A 493 -4.29 -14.71 13.42
N GLU A 494 -4.52 -13.95 14.50
CA GLU A 494 -5.43 -14.42 15.55
C GLU A 494 -6.87 -14.55 15.03
N VAL A 495 -7.29 -13.65 14.14
CA VAL A 495 -8.63 -13.62 13.53
C VAL A 495 -9.00 -14.86 12.72
N ILE A 496 -8.01 -15.61 12.22
CA ILE A 496 -8.18 -16.85 11.45
C ILE A 496 -7.35 -18.01 12.03
N ARG A 497 -7.02 -17.95 13.32
CA ARG A 497 -6.23 -18.97 14.02
C ARG A 497 -6.86 -20.37 13.96
N SER A 498 -8.17 -20.46 13.73
CA SER A 498 -8.88 -21.73 13.50
C SER A 498 -8.35 -22.52 12.31
N LEU A 499 -7.67 -21.89 11.34
CA LEU A 499 -7.05 -22.59 10.20
C LEU A 499 -5.94 -23.57 10.61
N ARG A 500 -5.43 -23.49 11.84
CA ARG A 500 -4.51 -24.50 12.39
C ARG A 500 -5.09 -25.92 12.36
N TYR A 501 -6.42 -26.07 12.41
CA TYR A 501 -7.04 -27.40 12.37
C TYR A 501 -6.88 -28.09 11.00
N LEU A 502 -6.57 -27.34 9.93
CA LEU A 502 -6.19 -27.93 8.64
C LEU A 502 -4.85 -28.66 8.73
N ASN A 503 -3.92 -28.19 9.58
CA ASN A 503 -2.68 -28.93 9.86
C ASN A 503 -2.92 -30.23 10.62
N VAL A 504 -4.02 -30.38 11.35
CA VAL A 504 -4.38 -31.69 11.94
C VAL A 504 -4.74 -32.68 10.84
N LEU A 505 -5.53 -32.27 9.85
CA LEU A 505 -5.85 -33.11 8.69
C LEU A 505 -4.61 -33.46 7.89
N LEU A 506 -3.75 -32.48 7.61
CA LEU A 506 -2.49 -32.71 6.88
C LEU A 506 -1.53 -33.60 7.67
N GLY A 507 -1.42 -33.42 8.98
CA GLY A 507 -0.61 -34.27 9.84
C GLY A 507 -1.11 -35.72 9.86
N LEU A 508 -2.43 -35.96 9.78
CA LEU A 508 -3.00 -37.30 9.62
C LEU A 508 -2.62 -37.92 8.28
N VAL A 509 -2.70 -37.15 7.19
CA VAL A 509 -2.26 -37.59 5.86
C VAL A 509 -0.77 -37.96 5.88
N LEU A 510 0.08 -37.11 6.45
CA LEU A 510 1.52 -37.35 6.59
C LEU A 510 1.85 -38.54 7.51
N ALA A 511 1.00 -38.84 8.49
CA ALA A 511 1.16 -39.99 9.38
C ALA A 511 0.83 -41.33 8.71
N VAL A 512 -0.11 -41.32 7.76
CA VAL A 512 -0.72 -42.53 7.20
C VAL A 512 -0.24 -42.83 5.78
N MET A 513 -0.17 -41.82 4.91
CA MET A 513 0.18 -42.00 3.49
C MET A 513 1.53 -42.65 3.22
N PRO A 514 2.61 -42.42 4.00
CA PRO A 514 3.89 -43.07 3.74
C PRO A 514 3.82 -44.60 3.70
N TRP A 515 2.88 -45.20 4.43
CA TRP A 515 2.69 -46.66 4.53
C TRP A 515 2.02 -47.29 3.31
N PHE A 516 1.43 -46.48 2.43
CA PHE A 516 0.81 -46.92 1.18
C PHE A 516 1.73 -46.77 -0.03
N ILE A 517 2.93 -46.21 0.16
CA ILE A 517 3.91 -46.02 -0.90
C ILE A 517 4.86 -47.22 -0.90
N GLU A 518 4.82 -48.01 -1.96
CA GLU A 518 5.71 -49.15 -2.12
C GLU A 518 7.17 -48.69 -2.25
N SER A 519 8.13 -49.57 -1.89
CA SER A 519 9.58 -49.37 -2.07
C SER A 519 10.23 -48.23 -1.27
N VAL A 520 9.63 -47.78 -0.16
CA VAL A 520 10.21 -46.77 0.75
C VAL A 520 10.91 -47.43 1.93
N SER A 521 12.05 -46.87 2.37
CA SER A 521 12.75 -47.35 3.57
C SER A 521 11.89 -47.16 4.83
N LEU A 522 11.95 -48.12 5.76
CA LEU A 522 11.23 -48.03 7.04
C LEU A 522 11.59 -46.75 7.82
N ALA A 523 12.85 -46.34 7.78
CA ALA A 523 13.31 -45.13 8.44
C ALA A 523 12.63 -43.86 7.88
N PHE A 524 12.46 -43.78 6.56
CA PHE A 524 11.82 -42.63 5.92
C PHE A 524 10.32 -42.57 6.18
N MET A 525 9.64 -43.73 6.14
CA MET A 525 8.23 -43.84 6.52
C MET A 525 8.00 -43.40 7.96
N LEU A 526 8.82 -43.89 8.90
CA LEU A 526 8.74 -43.51 10.31
C LEU A 526 9.03 -42.02 10.51
N SER A 527 10.05 -41.46 9.83
CA SER A 527 10.40 -40.04 9.97
C SER A 527 9.26 -39.12 9.53
N THR A 528 8.67 -39.38 8.35
CA THR A 528 7.51 -38.61 7.85
C THR A 528 6.31 -38.77 8.79
N SER A 529 6.07 -40.01 9.25
CA SER A 529 4.92 -40.30 10.12
C SER A 529 5.02 -39.62 11.48
N ILE A 530 6.20 -39.67 12.11
CA ILE A 530 6.49 -38.97 13.37
C ILE A 530 6.32 -37.47 13.20
N THR A 531 6.82 -36.91 12.09
CA THR A 531 6.67 -35.49 11.78
C THR A 531 5.19 -35.12 11.63
N GLY A 532 4.39 -35.92 10.93
CA GLY A 532 2.93 -35.75 10.84
C GLY A 532 2.24 -35.76 12.20
N ILE A 533 2.59 -36.70 13.08
CA ILE A 533 2.07 -36.76 14.46
C ILE A 533 2.45 -35.52 15.27
N LEU A 534 3.70 -35.06 15.16
CA LEU A 534 4.15 -33.83 15.83
C LEU A 534 3.35 -32.61 15.34
N VAL A 535 3.10 -32.50 14.03
CA VAL A 535 2.27 -31.43 13.45
C VAL A 535 0.85 -31.45 14.03
N ILE A 536 0.23 -32.63 14.20
CA ILE A 536 -1.08 -32.78 14.84
C ILE A 536 -1.05 -32.23 16.28
N ILE A 537 -0.08 -32.67 17.08
CA ILE A 537 0.04 -32.30 18.50
C ILE A 537 0.23 -30.79 18.65
N LEU A 538 1.10 -30.20 17.82
CA LEU A 538 1.40 -28.77 17.86
C LEU A 538 0.20 -27.91 17.42
N SER A 539 -0.61 -28.41 16.48
CA SER A 539 -1.74 -27.68 15.90
C SER A 539 -3.01 -27.71 16.76
N TYR A 540 -3.12 -28.61 17.74
CA TYR A 540 -4.33 -28.72 18.59
C TYR A 540 -4.40 -27.65 19.69
N SER A 541 -3.27 -27.09 20.11
CA SER A 541 -3.23 -26.17 21.26
C SER A 541 -3.81 -24.79 20.95
N LYS A 542 -4.60 -24.30 21.90
CA LYS A 542 -5.00 -22.89 21.97
C LYS A 542 -3.77 -22.06 22.34
N GLY A 543 -3.49 -21.02 21.55
CA GLY A 543 -2.42 -20.05 21.82
C GLY A 543 -2.92 -18.89 22.67
N GLU A 544 -2.02 -18.01 23.10
CA GLU A 544 -2.42 -16.76 23.76
C GLU A 544 -3.06 -15.81 22.74
N ILE A 545 -4.12 -15.12 23.15
CA ILE A 545 -4.74 -14.04 22.37
C ILE A 545 -4.20 -12.74 22.94
N LYS A 546 -3.54 -11.92 22.10
CA LYS A 546 -2.89 -10.68 22.54
C LYS A 546 -3.75 -9.45 22.27
N GLU A 547 -4.62 -9.51 21.28
CA GLU A 547 -5.38 -8.37 20.79
C GLU A 547 -6.90 -8.63 20.90
N THR A 548 -7.68 -7.55 20.87
CA THR A 548 -9.15 -7.61 20.77
C THR A 548 -9.60 -7.17 19.38
N TYR A 549 -10.69 -7.77 18.89
CA TYR A 549 -11.24 -7.66 17.53
C TYR A 549 -12.75 -7.37 17.52
N GLY A 550 -13.30 -6.89 18.64
CA GLY A 550 -14.71 -6.49 18.77
C GLY A 550 -15.68 -7.63 18.47
N LEU A 551 -16.55 -7.47 17.47
CA LEU A 551 -17.56 -8.49 17.12
C LEU A 551 -16.96 -9.84 16.66
N TRP A 552 -15.65 -9.88 16.36
CA TRP A 552 -14.95 -11.07 15.90
C TRP A 552 -14.35 -11.90 17.03
N ASP A 553 -14.28 -11.39 18.26
CA ASP A 553 -13.64 -12.07 19.39
C ASP A 553 -14.21 -13.48 19.62
N LYS A 554 -15.49 -13.69 19.32
CA LYS A 554 -16.17 -15.00 19.41
C LYS A 554 -15.64 -16.07 18.44
N TYR A 555 -14.91 -15.68 17.39
CA TYR A 555 -14.33 -16.58 16.39
C TYR A 555 -12.83 -16.81 16.57
N VAL A 556 -12.17 -16.11 17.50
CA VAL A 556 -10.75 -16.27 17.80
C VAL A 556 -10.56 -17.46 18.77
N VAL A 557 -9.66 -18.41 18.46
CA VAL A 557 -9.58 -19.74 19.15
C VAL A 557 -8.18 -20.18 19.56
#